data_AF-A0A933V7V6-F1
#
_entry.id   AF-A0A933V7V6-F1
#
_cell.length_a   1.000
_cell.length_b   1.000
_cell.length_c   1.000
_cell.angle_alpha   90.00
_cell.angle_beta   90.00
_cell.angle_gamma   90.00
#
_symmetry.space_group_name_H-M   'P 1'
#
loop_
_entity.id
_entity.type
_entity.pdbx_description
1 polymer ?
#
loop_
_entity_poly.entity_id
_entity_poly.type
_entity_poly.pdbx_seq_one_letter_code
_entity_poly.pdbx_strand_id
1 'polypeptide(L)'
;MTNVKTLQKQLEEVTNNWKRALADYQNLEKRVKAEKEDFARFANKELILKLLPVLDTFEKLEEHLKDEGLALALCQFRDILKSEGLEKIEVEGRDFNPEEM
;
A
#
# COMPACT_ATOMS: atom_id res chain seq x y z
N MET A 1 -52.81 28.39 -7.77
CA MET A 1 -52.72 27.59 -6.53
C MET A 1 -51.79 26.42 -6.80
N THR A 2 -50.69 26.35 -6.07
CA THR A 2 -49.69 25.27 -6.23
C THR A 2 -50.35 23.93 -5.91
N ASN A 3 -50.35 23.01 -6.87
CA ASN A 3 -51.04 21.74 -6.72
C ASN A 3 -50.22 20.82 -5.80
N VAL A 4 -50.83 20.35 -4.71
CA VAL A 4 -50.19 19.50 -3.68
C VAL A 4 -49.50 18.29 -4.30
N LYS A 5 -50.08 17.72 -5.38
CA LYS A 5 -49.47 16.60 -6.11
C LYS A 5 -48.13 16.97 -6.76
N THR A 6 -47.98 18.20 -7.26
CA THR A 6 -46.75 18.66 -7.89
C THR A 6 -45.64 18.83 -6.85
N LEU A 7 -45.98 19.39 -5.68
CA LEU A 7 -45.06 19.53 -4.55
C LEU A 7 -44.61 18.16 -4.00
N GLN A 8 -45.52 17.19 -3.91
CA GLN A 8 -45.16 15.82 -3.50
C GLN A 8 -44.20 15.16 -4.47
N LYS A 9 -44.42 15.31 -5.79
CA LYS A 9 -43.52 14.78 -6.82
C LYS A 9 -42.13 15.40 -6.75
N GLN A 10 -42.05 16.72 -6.60
CA GLN A 10 -40.78 17.43 -6.44
C GLN A 10 -40.05 17.00 -5.16
N LEU A 11 -40.78 16.82 -4.06
CA LEU A 11 -40.20 16.34 -2.81
C LEU A 11 -39.63 14.93 -2.94
N GLU A 12 -40.36 14.03 -3.60
CA GLU A 12 -39.92 12.66 -3.85
C GLU A 12 -38.67 12.62 -4.75
N GLU A 13 -38.64 13.44 -5.81
CA GLU A 13 -37.50 13.58 -6.71
C GLU A 13 -36.26 14.10 -5.96
N VAL A 14 -36.39 15.17 -5.17
CA VAL A 14 -35.30 15.72 -4.35
C VAL A 14 -34.81 14.70 -3.33
N THR A 15 -35.73 13.98 -2.67
CA THR A 15 -35.38 12.94 -1.68
C THR A 15 -34.60 11.80 -2.32
N ASN A 16 -35.00 11.36 -3.52
CA ASN A 16 -34.31 10.31 -4.25
C ASN A 16 -32.93 10.77 -4.74
N ASN A 17 -32.83 12.01 -5.23
CA ASN A 17 -31.55 12.59 -5.62
C ASN A 17 -30.61 12.74 -4.42
N TRP A 18 -31.13 13.16 -3.26
CA TRP A 18 -30.35 13.25 -2.03
C TRP A 18 -29.85 11.89 -1.56
N LYS A 19 -30.69 10.85 -1.58
CA LYS A 19 -30.28 9.47 -1.24
C LYS A 19 -29.19 8.96 -2.17
N ARG A 20 -29.28 9.24 -3.47
CA ARG A 20 -28.24 8.87 -4.44
C ARG A 20 -26.94 9.60 -4.16
N ALA A 21 -26.99 10.92 -3.97
CA ALA A 21 -25.81 11.73 -3.65
C ALA A 21 -25.13 11.27 -2.35
N LEU A 22 -25.91 10.88 -1.34
CA LEU A 22 -25.39 10.31 -0.10
C LEU A 22 -24.67 8.98 -0.34
N ALA A 23 -25.25 8.09 -1.15
CA ALA A 23 -24.62 6.82 -1.50
C ALA A 23 -23.32 7.04 -2.30
N ASP A 24 -23.32 7.95 -3.27
CA ASP A 24 -22.14 8.30 -4.06
C ASP A 24 -21.03 8.87 -3.19
N TYR A 25 -21.38 9.71 -2.21
CA TYR A 25 -20.43 10.25 -1.22
C TYR A 25 -19.81 9.15 -0.35
N GLN A 26 -20.63 8.22 0.17
CA GLN A 26 -20.12 7.09 0.95
C GLN A 26 -19.18 6.19 0.13
N ASN A 27 -19.48 5.98 -1.14
CA ASN A 27 -18.61 5.22 -2.05
C ASN A 27 -17.30 5.96 -2.31
N LEU A 28 -17.34 7.28 -2.52
CA LEU A 28 -16.17 8.12 -2.68
C LEU A 28 -15.28 8.10 -1.43
N GLU A 29 -15.87 8.24 -0.24
CA GLU A 29 -15.14 8.22 1.02
C GLU A 29 -14.40 6.90 1.23
N LYS A 30 -15.06 5.77 0.96
CA LYS A 30 -14.44 4.44 0.98
C LYS A 30 -13.27 4.34 0.00
N ARG A 31 -13.46 4.83 -1.24
CA ARG A 31 -12.42 4.80 -2.27
C ARG A 31 -11.21 5.65 -1.88
N VAL A 32 -11.43 6.88 -1.43
CA VAL A 32 -10.36 7.80 -1.00
C VAL A 32 -9.59 7.23 0.20
N LYS A 33 -10.28 6.56 1.13
CA LYS A 33 -9.62 5.89 2.24
C LYS A 33 -8.68 4.77 1.76
N ALA A 34 -9.15 3.91 0.85
CA ALA A 34 -8.33 2.85 0.26
C ALA A 34 -7.12 3.41 -0.51
N GLU A 35 -7.32 4.45 -1.33
CA GLU A 35 -6.23 5.11 -2.06
C GLU A 35 -5.16 5.70 -1.12
N LYS A 36 -5.57 6.27 0.04
CA LYS A 36 -4.62 6.76 1.04
C LYS A 36 -3.85 5.64 1.72
N GLU A 37 -4.51 4.52 2.02
CA GLU A 37 -3.86 3.34 2.60
C GLU A 37 -2.85 2.73 1.62
N ASP A 38 -3.22 2.62 0.34
CA ASP A 38 -2.30 2.16 -0.71
C ASP A 38 -1.14 3.12 -0.92
N PHE A 39 -1.40 4.43 -0.94
CA PHE A 39 -0.33 5.43 -1.03
C PHE A 39 0.64 5.31 0.14
N ALA A 40 0.14 5.20 1.37
CA ALA A 40 0.99 5.01 2.55
C ALA A 40 1.82 3.72 2.45
N ARG A 41 1.21 2.60 2.01
CA ARG A 41 1.89 1.32 1.83
C ARG A 41 2.99 1.38 0.76
N PHE A 42 2.78 2.13 -0.32
CA PHE A 42 3.72 2.17 -1.45
C PHE A 42 4.62 3.42 -1.49
N ALA A 43 4.45 4.39 -0.59
CA ALA A 43 5.23 5.63 -0.55
C ALA A 43 6.75 5.35 -0.47
N ASN A 44 7.15 4.33 0.30
CA ASN A 44 8.55 3.98 0.50
C ASN A 44 9.09 3.00 -0.56
N LYS A 45 8.23 2.42 -1.41
CA LYS A 45 8.60 1.36 -2.36
C LYS A 45 9.76 1.77 -3.27
N GLU A 46 9.67 2.95 -3.89
CA GLU A 46 10.69 3.40 -4.84
C GLU A 46 12.04 3.65 -4.17
N LEU A 47 12.01 4.19 -2.95
CA LEU A 47 13.22 4.41 -2.15
C LEU A 47 13.88 3.09 -1.79
N ILE A 48 13.10 2.14 -1.28
CA ILE A 48 13.60 0.81 -0.88
C ILE A 48 14.20 0.07 -2.08
N LEU A 49 13.53 0.08 -3.23
CA LEU A 49 14.07 -0.52 -4.46
C LEU A 49 15.44 0.04 -4.85
N LYS A 50 15.67 1.35 -4.65
CA LYS A 50 16.97 1.98 -4.90
C LYS A 50 18.03 1.64 -3.85
N LEU A 51 17.62 1.25 -2.64
CA LEU A 51 18.52 0.84 -1.56
C LEU A 51 18.94 -0.63 -1.64
N LEU A 52 18.14 -1.51 -2.27
CA LEU A 52 18.46 -2.94 -2.39
C LEU A 52 19.84 -3.23 -3.00
N PRO A 53 20.28 -2.60 -4.11
CA PRO A 53 21.62 -2.85 -4.66
C PRO A 53 22.76 -2.47 -3.71
N VAL A 54 22.52 -1.48 -2.84
CA VAL A 54 23.49 -1.06 -1.81
C VAL A 54 23.54 -2.12 -0.71
N LEU A 55 22.39 -2.64 -0.28
CA LEU A 55 22.31 -3.77 0.65
C LEU A 55 23.06 -4.99 0.10
N ASP A 56 22.83 -5.37 -1.16
CA ASP A 56 23.51 -6.49 -1.82
C ASP A 56 25.05 -6.32 -1.81
N THR A 57 25.51 -5.07 -1.97
CA THR A 57 26.94 -4.76 -1.93
C THR A 57 27.50 -4.94 -0.52
N PHE A 58 26.76 -4.51 0.51
CA PHE A 58 27.17 -4.71 1.90
C PHE A 58 27.15 -6.19 2.31
N GLU A 59 26.19 -6.97 1.85
CA GLU A 59 26.16 -8.42 2.07
C GLU A 59 27.41 -9.09 1.48
N LYS A 60 27.80 -8.75 0.25
CA LYS A 60 29.04 -9.25 -0.36
C LYS A 60 30.29 -8.83 0.41
N LEU A 61 30.33 -7.59 0.89
CA LEU A 61 31.47 -7.11 1.69
C LEU A 61 31.59 -7.85 3.02
N GLU A 62 30.46 -8.16 3.66
CA GLU A 62 30.43 -8.95 4.89
C GLU A 62 30.96 -10.38 4.68
N GLU A 63 30.63 -11.03 3.57
CA GLU A 63 31.18 -12.36 3.23
C GLU A 63 32.72 -12.36 3.12
N HIS A 64 33.29 -11.27 2.63
CA HIS A 64 34.74 -11.12 2.46
C HIS A 64 35.46 -10.68 3.74
N LEU A 65 34.91 -9.70 4.45
CA LEU A 65 35.54 -9.07 5.61
C LEU A 65 35.28 -9.84 6.91
N LYS A 66 34.12 -10.50 7.02
CA LYS A 66 33.62 -11.15 8.24
C LYS A 66 33.67 -10.23 9.46
N ASP A 67 33.30 -8.97 9.25
CA ASP A 67 33.29 -7.94 10.28
C ASP A 67 31.99 -8.02 11.10
N GLU A 68 32.12 -8.22 12.42
CA GLU A 68 30.96 -8.38 13.32
C GLU A 68 30.10 -7.11 13.41
N GLY A 69 30.69 -5.93 13.25
CA GLY A 69 29.97 -4.65 13.28
C GLY A 69 29.12 -4.47 12.03
N LEU A 70 29.66 -4.83 10.86
CA LEU A 70 28.93 -4.85 9.60
C LEU A 70 27.78 -5.87 9.64
N ALA A 71 28.01 -7.06 10.19
CA ALA A 71 26.97 -8.08 10.35
C ALA A 71 25.81 -7.59 11.23
N LEU A 72 26.10 -6.89 12.33
CA LEU A 72 25.08 -6.29 13.20
C LEU A 72 24.26 -5.23 12.46
N ALA A 73 24.93 -4.34 11.71
CA ALA A 73 24.27 -3.29 10.93
C ALA A 73 23.36 -3.88 9.84
N LEU A 74 23.80 -4.93 9.14
CA LEU A 74 23.00 -5.67 8.16
C LEU A 74 21.77 -6.33 8.79
N CYS A 75 21.91 -6.90 9.99
CA CYS A 75 20.79 -7.48 10.71
C CYS A 75 19.72 -6.42 11.06
N GLN A 76 20.16 -5.29 11.64
CA GLN A 76 19.26 -4.18 11.96
C GLN A 76 18.57 -3.62 10.72
N PHE A 77 19.30 -3.50 9.60
CA PHE A 77 18.73 -3.05 8.34
C PHE A 77 17.64 -3.99 7.84
N ARG A 78 17.86 -5.31 7.88
CA ARG A 78 16.85 -6.31 7.50
C ARG A 78 15.62 -6.27 8.41
N ASP A 79 15.80 -6.04 9.71
CA ASP A 79 14.68 -5.93 10.65
C ASP A 79 13.83 -4.68 10.37
N ILE A 80 14.45 -3.57 9.97
CA ILE A 80 13.74 -2.36 9.51
C ILE A 80 12.94 -2.67 8.25
N LEU A 81 13.55 -3.33 7.24
CA LEU A 81 12.83 -3.70 6.02
C LEU A 81 11.62 -4.61 6.31
N LYS A 82 11.75 -5.58 7.22
CA LYS A 82 10.63 -6.43 7.67
C LYS A 82 9.53 -5.61 8.33
N SER A 83 9.89 -4.61 9.16
CA SER A 83 8.91 -3.74 9.80
C SER A 83 8.13 -2.87 8.81
N GLU A 84 8.74 -2.53 7.67
CA GLU A 84 8.10 -1.85 6.53
C GLU A 84 7.33 -2.81 5.60
N GLY A 85 7.23 -4.10 5.97
CA GLY A 85 6.46 -5.11 5.24
C GLY A 85 7.20 -5.76 4.07
N LEU A 86 8.54 -5.63 3.99
CA LEU A 86 9.36 -6.35 3.01
C LEU A 86 9.94 -7.63 3.60
N GLU A 87 9.67 -8.73 2.90
CA GLU A 87 10.24 -10.04 3.22
C GLU A 87 11.17 -10.50 2.10
N LYS A 88 12.24 -11.19 2.47
CA LYS A 88 13.16 -11.80 1.50
C LYS A 88 12.47 -13.02 0.91
N ILE A 89 12.52 -13.15 -0.40
CA ILE A 89 11.99 -14.32 -1.10
C ILE A 89 13.03 -15.45 -0.97
N GLU A 90 12.61 -16.56 -0.38
CA GLU A 90 13.44 -17.76 -0.29
C GLU A 90 13.37 -18.53 -1.62
N VAL A 91 14.51 -18.60 -2.30
CA VAL A 91 14.63 -19.24 -3.63
C VAL A 91 15.19 -20.66 -3.56
N GLU A 92 15.83 -21.06 -2.48
CA GLU A 92 16.42 -22.40 -2.37
C GLU A 92 15.33 -23.48 -2.22
N GLY A 93 15.28 -24.41 -3.18
CA GLY A 93 14.40 -25.58 -3.14
C GLY A 93 12.93 -25.33 -3.54
N ARG A 94 12.58 -24.14 -4.05
CA ARG A 94 11.24 -23.86 -4.59
C ARG A 94 11.22 -23.94 -6.11
N ASP A 95 10.10 -24.39 -6.67
CA ASP A 95 9.86 -24.32 -8.11
C ASP A 95 9.77 -22.85 -8.56
N PHE A 96 10.29 -22.56 -9.75
CA PHE A 96 10.29 -21.20 -10.30
C PHE A 96 8.85 -20.69 -10.50
N ASN A 97 8.55 -19.53 -9.92
CA ASN A 97 7.27 -18.83 -10.06
C ASN A 97 7.51 -17.40 -10.59
N PRO A 98 7.09 -17.05 -11.82
CA PRO A 98 7.31 -15.72 -12.40
C PRO A 98 6.70 -14.54 -11.63
N GLU A 99 5.74 -14.79 -10.75
CA GLU A 99 5.12 -13.74 -9.92
C GLU A 99 5.89 -13.48 -8.61
N GLU A 100 6.74 -14.43 -8.20
CA GLU A 100 7.48 -14.41 -6.94
C GLU A 100 9.02 -14.49 -7.14
N MET A 101 9.53 -14.71 -8.36
CA MET A 101 10.96 -14.82 -8.70
C MET A 101 11.30 -14.10 -10.00
#